data_AF-A0A352CVL5-F1
#
_entry.id   AF-A0A352CVL5-F1
#
_cell.length_a   1.000
_cell.length_b   1.000
_cell.length_c   1.000
_cell.angle_alpha   90.00
_cell.angle_beta   90.00
_cell.angle_gamma   90.00
#
_symmetry.space_group_name_H-M   'P 1'
#
loop_
_entity.id
_entity.type
_entity.pdbx_description
1 polymer ?
#
loop_
_entity_poly.entity_id
_entity_poly.type
_entity_poly.pdbx_seq_one_letter_code
_entity_poly.pdbx_strand_id
1 'polypeptide(L)'
;MEPFGSVTAGKSIKKELQQKQLFAMLEPAQERLKRYSVQELCDKAAITYEEKTGDFIVPSLNMQIRVHYPDFTINQPLNMWHHLTILQYMDTADGSALTDNWISLADMRGGLSRGFGFNKDIETMFRRDFGNISAEQFAQACEKLGGRLQKNKADVSAVIPYAPMFPITVNFWESDDEFPASGKVLVNEMAEHYLTIEAAGGACSAVVFEISKMLKKQ
;
A
#
# COMPACT_ATOMS: atom_id res chain seq x y z
N MET A 1 -4.53 -18.55 42.83
CA MET A 1 -4.55 -19.17 41.49
C MET A 1 -5.76 -18.57 40.78
N GLU A 2 -5.57 -17.45 40.10
CA GLU A 2 -6.57 -16.75 39.29
C GLU A 2 -6.08 -16.65 37.85
N PRO A 3 -6.99 -16.59 36.85
CA PRO A 3 -6.78 -17.31 35.60
C PRO A 3 -6.20 -16.46 34.46
N PHE A 4 -5.26 -17.06 33.74
CA PHE A 4 -4.72 -16.63 32.43
C PHE A 4 -5.76 -16.76 31.29
N GLY A 5 -6.96 -16.20 31.45
CA GLY A 5 -8.08 -16.34 30.50
C GLY A 5 -8.48 -15.10 29.69
N SER A 6 -7.99 -13.90 30.05
CA SER A 6 -8.55 -12.65 29.50
C SER A 6 -7.86 -12.11 28.23
N VAL A 7 -6.60 -12.46 28.00
CA VAL A 7 -5.80 -11.88 26.89
C VAL A 7 -6.11 -12.53 25.53
N THR A 8 -6.45 -13.81 25.51
CA THR A 8 -6.80 -14.58 24.29
C THR A 8 -8.20 -14.26 23.79
N ALA A 9 -9.17 -14.10 24.69
CA ALA A 9 -10.55 -13.74 24.34
C ALA A 9 -10.64 -12.35 23.68
N GLY A 10 -9.92 -11.35 24.23
CA GLY A 10 -9.90 -9.99 23.66
C GLY A 10 -9.26 -9.90 22.26
N LYS A 11 -8.26 -10.75 21.96
CA LYS A 11 -7.67 -10.85 20.63
C LYS A 11 -8.61 -11.51 19.61
N SER A 12 -9.38 -12.53 20.01
CA SER A 12 -10.34 -13.21 19.14
C SER A 12 -11.50 -12.30 18.73
N ILE A 13 -12.09 -11.59 19.71
CA ILE A 13 -13.19 -10.65 19.47
C ILE A 13 -12.74 -9.50 18.55
N LYS A 14 -11.53 -8.96 18.77
CA LYS A 14 -10.97 -7.92 17.91
C LYS A 14 -10.77 -8.40 16.47
N LYS A 15 -10.33 -9.64 16.29
CA LYS A 15 -10.13 -10.26 14.97
C LYS A 15 -11.45 -10.50 14.24
N GLU A 16 -12.47 -11.00 14.93
CA GLU A 16 -13.82 -11.18 14.38
C GLU A 16 -14.46 -9.84 13.98
N LEU A 17 -14.30 -8.80 14.81
CA LEU A 17 -14.79 -7.47 14.50
C LEU A 17 -14.10 -6.87 13.26
N GLN A 18 -12.78 -7.04 13.14
CA GLN A 18 -12.03 -6.63 11.95
C GLN A 18 -12.47 -7.40 10.71
N GLN A 19 -12.70 -8.71 10.83
CA GLN A 19 -13.17 -9.54 9.73
C GLN A 19 -14.57 -9.11 9.26
N LYS A 20 -15.48 -8.83 10.20
CA LYS A 20 -16.82 -8.32 9.88
C LYS A 20 -16.78 -6.94 9.22
N GLN A 21 -15.93 -6.04 9.72
CA GLN A 21 -15.71 -4.72 9.11
C GLN A 21 -15.15 -4.86 7.69
N LEU A 22 -14.19 -5.77 7.48
CA LEU A 22 -13.64 -6.04 6.15
C LEU A 22 -14.73 -6.48 5.18
N PHE A 23 -15.53 -7.49 5.52
CA PHE A 23 -16.61 -7.96 4.64
C PHE A 23 -17.59 -6.85 4.29
N ALA A 24 -17.97 -6.02 5.27
CA ALA A 24 -18.87 -4.89 5.05
C ALA A 24 -18.28 -3.80 4.11
N MET A 25 -16.96 -3.72 3.97
CA MET A 25 -16.29 -2.78 3.06
C MET A 25 -15.99 -3.40 1.68
N LEU A 26 -15.73 -4.71 1.61
CA LEU A 26 -15.44 -5.41 0.36
C LEU A 26 -16.68 -5.52 -0.53
N GLU A 27 -17.82 -5.93 0.03
CA GLU A 27 -19.03 -6.17 -0.77
C GLU A 27 -19.44 -4.92 -1.57
N PRO A 28 -19.53 -3.70 -1.00
CA PRO A 28 -19.80 -2.50 -1.78
C PRO A 28 -18.73 -2.19 -2.83
N ALA A 29 -17.45 -2.51 -2.58
CA ALA A 29 -16.38 -2.29 -3.55
C ALA A 29 -16.50 -3.24 -4.75
N GLN A 30 -16.80 -4.51 -4.49
CA GLN A 30 -17.06 -5.52 -5.52
C GLN A 30 -18.29 -5.17 -6.35
N GLU A 31 -19.38 -4.74 -5.71
CA GLU A 31 -20.60 -4.31 -6.42
C GLU A 31 -20.34 -3.11 -7.35
N ARG A 32 -19.53 -2.13 -6.94
CA ARG A 32 -19.18 -1.01 -7.81
C ARG A 32 -18.39 -1.47 -9.04
N LEU A 33 -17.52 -2.46 -8.91
CA LEU A 33 -16.71 -2.97 -10.03
C LEU A 33 -17.56 -3.65 -11.11
N LYS A 34 -18.71 -4.23 -10.76
CA LYS A 34 -19.63 -4.88 -11.72
C LYS A 34 -20.21 -3.94 -12.77
N ARG A 35 -20.09 -2.61 -12.60
CA ARG A 35 -20.54 -1.63 -13.58
C ARG A 35 -19.61 -1.48 -14.78
N TYR A 36 -18.37 -1.99 -14.69
CA TYR A 36 -17.36 -1.86 -15.71
C TYR A 36 -17.26 -3.15 -16.54
N SER A 37 -16.97 -2.98 -17.83
CA SER A 37 -16.52 -4.09 -18.67
C SER A 37 -15.08 -4.49 -18.34
N VAL A 38 -14.71 -5.73 -18.72
CA VAL A 38 -13.34 -6.24 -18.61
C VAL A 38 -12.34 -5.30 -19.28
N GLN A 39 -12.66 -4.83 -20.50
CA GLN A 39 -11.80 -3.95 -21.27
C GLN A 39 -11.58 -2.61 -20.57
N GLU A 40 -12.64 -1.98 -20.05
CA GLU A 40 -12.52 -0.71 -19.33
C GLU A 40 -11.62 -0.81 -18.10
N LEU A 41 -11.72 -1.89 -17.33
CA LEU A 41 -10.86 -2.12 -16.16
C LEU A 41 -9.40 -2.32 -16.57
N CYS A 42 -9.15 -3.10 -17.62
CA CYS A 42 -7.81 -3.30 -18.15
C CYS A 42 -7.17 -1.99 -18.60
N ASP A 43 -7.89 -1.17 -19.37
CA ASP A 43 -7.38 0.07 -19.92
C ASP A 43 -7.14 1.13 -18.84
N LYS A 44 -8.12 1.35 -17.96
CA LYS A 44 -8.04 2.43 -16.96
C LYS A 44 -7.07 2.12 -15.82
N ALA A 45 -7.03 0.88 -15.35
CA ALA A 45 -6.17 0.45 -14.25
C ALA A 45 -4.81 -0.07 -14.73
N ALA A 46 -4.56 -0.12 -16.04
CA ALA A 46 -3.35 -0.70 -16.64
C ALA A 46 -3.07 -2.13 -16.12
N ILE A 47 -4.11 -2.97 -16.09
CA ILE A 47 -4.07 -4.37 -15.66
C ILE A 47 -4.46 -5.30 -16.82
N THR A 48 -4.20 -6.59 -16.68
CA THR A 48 -4.53 -7.58 -17.73
C THR A 48 -5.62 -8.54 -17.26
N TYR A 49 -6.38 -9.09 -18.19
CA TYR A 49 -7.35 -10.16 -17.93
C TYR A 49 -6.87 -11.48 -18.54
N GLU A 50 -6.85 -12.55 -17.73
CA GLU A 50 -6.47 -13.90 -18.14
C GLU A 50 -7.73 -14.72 -18.40
N GLU A 51 -8.16 -14.81 -19.66
CA GLU A 51 -9.40 -15.50 -20.06
C GLU A 51 -9.46 -16.96 -19.63
N LYS A 52 -8.31 -17.64 -19.55
CA LYS A 52 -8.25 -19.08 -19.18
C LYS A 52 -8.68 -19.33 -17.74
N THR A 53 -8.36 -18.42 -16.83
CA THR A 53 -8.70 -18.56 -15.40
C THR A 53 -9.86 -17.67 -14.99
N GLY A 54 -10.21 -16.68 -15.82
CA GLY A 54 -11.25 -15.71 -15.52
C GLY A 54 -10.80 -14.67 -14.51
N ASP A 55 -9.50 -14.40 -14.40
CA ASP A 55 -8.94 -13.47 -13.40
C ASP A 55 -8.39 -12.20 -14.04
N PHE A 56 -8.57 -11.07 -13.37
CA PHE A 56 -7.68 -9.92 -13.55
C PHE A 56 -6.36 -10.17 -12.81
N ILE A 57 -5.27 -9.78 -13.46
CA ILE A 57 -3.93 -9.81 -12.91
C ILE A 57 -3.52 -8.38 -12.55
N VAL A 58 -3.40 -8.11 -11.26
CA VAL A 58 -3.00 -6.81 -10.72
C VAL A 58 -1.58 -6.93 -10.14
N PRO A 59 -0.55 -6.39 -10.82
CA PRO A 59 0.79 -6.32 -10.27
C PRO A 59 0.82 -5.38 -9.05
N SER A 60 1.35 -5.85 -7.93
CA SER A 60 1.45 -5.06 -6.71
C SER A 60 2.60 -5.58 -5.87
N LEU A 61 3.52 -4.73 -5.40
CA LEU A 61 4.59 -5.14 -4.46
C LEU A 61 5.36 -6.41 -4.90
N ASN A 62 5.69 -6.50 -6.19
CA ASN A 62 6.37 -7.64 -6.82
C ASN A 62 5.61 -8.98 -6.74
N MET A 63 4.29 -8.95 -6.50
CA MET A 63 3.38 -10.09 -6.64
C MET A 63 2.31 -9.81 -7.70
N GLN A 64 1.71 -10.90 -8.20
CA GLN A 64 0.56 -10.85 -9.12
C GLN A 64 -0.70 -11.21 -8.35
N ILE A 65 -1.50 -10.19 -8.03
CA ILE A 65 -2.77 -10.36 -7.33
C ILE A 65 -3.84 -10.77 -8.33
N ARG A 66 -4.50 -11.89 -8.05
CA ARG A 66 -5.60 -12.42 -8.88
C ARG A 66 -6.94 -11.97 -8.31
N VAL A 67 -7.71 -11.27 -9.13
CA VAL A 67 -9.07 -10.82 -8.81
C VAL A 67 -10.03 -11.55 -9.74
N HIS A 68 -10.82 -12.48 -9.19
CA HIS A 68 -11.68 -13.35 -9.98
C HIS A 68 -12.89 -12.58 -10.54
N TYR A 69 -13.26 -12.83 -11.80
CA TYR A 69 -14.44 -12.24 -12.44
C TYR A 69 -15.56 -13.29 -12.53
N PRO A 70 -16.86 -12.94 -12.33
CA PRO A 70 -17.42 -11.60 -12.20
C PRO A 70 -17.65 -11.10 -10.77
N ASP A 71 -17.24 -11.86 -9.75
CA ASP A 71 -17.53 -11.53 -8.35
C ASP A 71 -16.48 -10.65 -7.66
N PHE A 72 -15.36 -10.39 -8.34
CA PHE A 72 -14.23 -9.59 -7.87
C PHE A 72 -13.64 -10.11 -6.55
N THR A 73 -13.56 -11.43 -6.40
CA THR A 73 -12.99 -12.07 -5.21
C THR A 73 -11.47 -12.22 -5.29
N ILE A 74 -10.79 -12.00 -4.17
CA ILE A 74 -9.34 -12.23 -4.02
C ILE A 74 -9.14 -13.34 -2.99
N ASN A 75 -8.68 -14.50 -3.46
CA ASN A 75 -8.45 -15.69 -2.61
C ASN A 75 -7.02 -15.77 -2.07
N GLN A 76 -6.15 -14.83 -2.44
CA GLN A 76 -4.78 -14.76 -1.94
C GLN A 76 -4.74 -14.22 -0.50
N PRO A 77 -3.79 -14.69 0.34
CA PRO A 77 -3.66 -14.21 1.71
C PRO A 77 -3.04 -12.80 1.74
N LEU A 78 -3.88 -11.79 1.52
CA LEU A 78 -3.51 -10.38 1.66
C LEU A 78 -3.91 -9.86 3.04
N ASN A 79 -3.18 -8.85 3.53
CA ASN A 79 -3.67 -8.10 4.68
C ASN A 79 -4.96 -7.34 4.28
N MET A 80 -5.79 -7.07 5.29
CA MET A 80 -7.11 -6.47 5.14
C MET A 80 -7.11 -5.21 4.26
N TRP A 81 -6.17 -4.31 4.51
CA TRP A 81 -6.09 -3.01 3.83
C TRP A 81 -5.61 -3.18 2.39
N HIS A 82 -4.62 -4.03 2.16
CA HIS A 82 -4.12 -4.31 0.81
C HIS A 82 -5.23 -4.89 -0.08
N HIS A 83 -6.03 -5.83 0.43
CA HIS A 83 -7.19 -6.35 -0.31
C HIS A 83 -8.15 -5.24 -0.72
N LEU A 84 -8.61 -4.43 0.24
CA LEU A 84 -9.55 -3.35 -0.03
C LEU A 84 -8.97 -2.30 -1.01
N THR A 85 -7.69 -1.94 -0.84
CA THR A 85 -7.02 -0.97 -1.70
C THR A 85 -6.91 -1.45 -3.14
N ILE A 86 -6.71 -2.74 -3.40
CA ILE A 86 -6.70 -3.28 -4.79
C ILE A 86 -8.07 -3.10 -5.45
N LEU A 87 -9.16 -3.40 -4.75
CA LEU A 87 -10.51 -3.20 -5.30
C LEU A 87 -10.83 -1.72 -5.53
N GLN A 88 -10.42 -0.86 -4.59
CA GLN A 88 -10.58 0.59 -4.73
C GLN A 88 -9.75 1.18 -5.88
N TYR A 89 -8.53 0.67 -6.08
CA TYR A 89 -7.69 1.02 -7.22
C TYR A 89 -8.39 0.72 -8.54
N MET A 90 -8.91 -0.50 -8.69
CA MET A 90 -9.64 -0.91 -9.90
C MET A 90 -10.90 -0.06 -10.14
N ASP A 91 -11.62 0.34 -9.07
CA ASP A 91 -12.87 1.10 -9.15
C ASP A 91 -12.65 2.58 -9.45
N THR A 92 -11.55 3.15 -8.96
CA THR A 92 -11.26 4.59 -9.06
C THR A 92 -10.46 4.93 -10.32
N ALA A 93 -9.61 4.00 -10.77
CA ALA A 93 -8.73 4.21 -11.91
C ALA A 93 -9.48 4.77 -13.13
N ASP A 94 -8.96 5.85 -13.70
CA ASP A 94 -9.55 6.52 -14.87
C ASP A 94 -8.63 6.55 -16.10
N GLY A 95 -7.40 6.03 -15.98
CA GLY A 95 -6.41 5.97 -17.06
C GLY A 95 -5.51 7.22 -17.18
N SER A 96 -5.56 8.15 -16.23
CA SER A 96 -4.70 9.35 -16.24
C SER A 96 -3.21 9.02 -16.23
N ALA A 97 -2.48 9.52 -17.22
CA ALA A 97 -1.04 9.26 -17.33
C ALA A 97 -0.27 9.84 -16.14
N LEU A 98 0.70 9.08 -15.61
CA LEU A 98 1.62 9.55 -14.58
C LEU A 98 2.47 10.72 -15.07
N THR A 99 2.96 11.52 -14.12
CA THR A 99 3.95 12.58 -14.39
C THR A 99 5.24 12.34 -13.61
N ASP A 100 6.23 13.21 -13.82
CA ASP A 100 7.50 13.18 -13.07
C ASP A 100 7.41 13.89 -11.70
N ASN A 101 6.23 14.35 -11.30
CA ASN A 101 6.02 15.09 -10.07
C ASN A 101 5.55 14.18 -8.93
N TRP A 102 6.12 14.42 -7.75
CA TRP A 102 5.84 13.66 -6.53
C TRP A 102 5.40 14.60 -5.42
N ILE A 103 4.31 14.26 -4.77
CA ILE A 103 3.68 15.08 -3.72
C ILE A 103 3.59 14.30 -2.42
N SER A 104 3.49 15.00 -1.29
CA SER A 104 3.15 14.35 -0.03
C SER A 104 1.67 14.00 0.01
N LEU A 105 1.25 13.04 0.85
CA LEU A 105 -0.17 12.75 1.04
C LEU A 105 -0.96 13.97 1.57
N ALA A 106 -0.30 14.91 2.27
CA ALA A 106 -0.94 16.13 2.73
C ALA A 106 -1.32 17.08 1.58
N ASP A 107 -0.63 16.97 0.44
CA ASP A 107 -0.84 17.81 -0.74
C ASP A 107 -1.87 17.22 -1.72
N MET A 108 -2.30 15.97 -1.54
CA MET A 108 -3.45 15.42 -2.27
C MET A 108 -4.72 16.21 -1.93
N ARG A 109 -5.70 16.25 -2.85
CA ARG A 109 -6.97 16.93 -2.60
C ARG A 109 -7.67 16.35 -1.36
N GLY A 110 -7.98 17.21 -0.39
CA GLY A 110 -8.54 16.81 0.91
C GLY A 110 -7.51 16.27 1.92
N GLY A 111 -6.21 16.30 1.59
CA GLY A 111 -5.10 15.77 2.39
C GLY A 111 -4.71 16.62 3.59
N LEU A 112 -5.07 17.90 3.65
CA LEU A 112 -4.63 18.83 4.71
C LEU A 112 -5.02 18.42 6.13
N SER A 113 -6.14 17.72 6.37
CA SER A 113 -6.50 17.28 7.73
C SER A 113 -5.95 15.90 8.09
N ARG A 114 -5.67 15.05 7.10
CA ARG A 114 -5.31 13.63 7.30
C ARG A 114 -3.84 13.30 7.00
N GLY A 115 -3.25 13.98 6.01
CA GLY A 115 -1.86 13.78 5.59
C GLY A 115 -0.84 14.19 6.66
N PHE A 116 -1.14 15.17 7.51
CA PHE A 116 -0.26 15.51 8.64
C PHE A 116 -0.18 14.39 9.69
N GLY A 117 -1.31 13.76 10.01
CA GLY A 117 -1.33 12.60 10.91
C GLY A 117 -0.51 11.45 10.34
N PHE A 118 -0.72 11.15 9.05
CA PHE A 118 0.05 10.14 8.34
C PHE A 118 1.56 10.42 8.34
N ASN A 119 1.99 11.64 8.02
CA ASN A 119 3.41 11.99 7.97
C ASN A 119 4.08 11.75 9.34
N LYS A 120 3.40 12.11 10.43
CA LYS A 120 3.88 11.87 11.79
C LYS A 120 3.94 10.39 12.14
N ASP A 121 2.95 9.61 11.73
CA ASP A 121 2.90 8.16 11.96
C ASP A 121 4.01 7.44 11.18
N ILE A 122 4.25 7.83 9.93
CA ILE A 122 5.37 7.35 9.13
C ILE A 122 6.69 7.72 9.79
N GLU A 123 6.90 8.98 10.17
CA GLU A 123 8.15 9.38 10.82
C GLU A 123 8.42 8.57 12.10
N THR A 124 7.37 8.34 12.90
CA THR A 124 7.43 7.50 14.10
C THR A 124 7.77 6.05 13.75
N MET A 125 7.18 5.51 12.69
CA MET A 125 7.46 4.16 12.20
C MET A 125 8.93 4.04 11.75
N PHE A 126 9.45 5.03 11.02
CA PHE A 126 10.83 5.03 10.54
C PHE A 126 11.83 5.02 11.69
N ARG A 127 11.66 5.93 12.65
CA ARG A 127 12.51 5.98 13.85
C ARG A 127 12.48 4.66 14.63
N ARG A 128 11.29 4.06 14.78
CA ARG A 128 11.09 2.83 15.56
C ARG A 128 11.63 1.58 14.86
N ASP A 129 11.31 1.41 13.58
CA ASP A 129 11.53 0.16 12.86
C ASP A 129 12.85 0.14 12.07
N PHE A 130 13.41 1.30 11.73
CA PHE A 130 14.61 1.41 10.90
C PHE A 130 15.79 2.10 11.58
N GLY A 131 15.69 2.38 12.89
CA GLY A 131 16.74 3.07 13.65
C GLY A 131 18.10 2.38 13.73
N ASN A 132 18.20 1.10 13.34
CA ASN A 132 19.46 0.33 13.27
C ASN A 132 19.64 -0.34 11.90
N ILE A 133 18.96 0.17 10.87
CA ILE A 133 18.98 -0.40 9.53
C ILE A 133 19.88 0.47 8.66
N SER A 134 20.85 -0.15 7.99
CA SER A 134 21.71 0.58 7.06
C SER A 134 20.99 0.93 5.76
N ALA A 135 21.48 1.95 5.06
CA ALA A 135 21.01 2.31 3.72
C ALA A 135 21.03 1.10 2.77
N GLU A 136 22.06 0.27 2.82
CA GLU A 136 22.15 -0.94 1.98
C GLU A 136 21.03 -1.95 2.27
N GLN A 137 20.78 -2.26 3.55
CA GLN A 137 19.71 -3.18 3.94
C GLN A 137 18.34 -2.65 3.50
N PHE A 138 18.11 -1.35 3.69
CA PHE A 138 16.86 -0.70 3.28
C PHE A 138 16.66 -0.73 1.77
N ALA A 139 17.71 -0.44 0.99
CA ALA A 139 17.68 -0.49 -0.47
C ALA A 139 17.34 -1.91 -0.98
N GLN A 140 18.00 -2.95 -0.46
CA GLN A 140 17.72 -4.34 -0.82
C GLN A 140 16.27 -4.74 -0.48
N ALA A 141 15.71 -4.27 0.63
CA ALA A 141 14.32 -4.52 0.97
C ALA A 141 13.35 -3.84 -0.01
N CYS A 142 13.65 -2.61 -0.45
CA CYS A 142 12.87 -1.92 -1.46
C CYS A 142 12.90 -2.65 -2.81
N GLU A 143 14.07 -3.11 -3.25
CA GLU A 143 14.22 -3.85 -4.51
C GLU A 143 13.45 -5.17 -4.52
N LYS A 144 13.41 -5.88 -3.38
CA LYS A 144 12.59 -7.11 -3.22
C LYS A 144 11.09 -6.86 -3.44
N LEU A 145 10.61 -5.65 -3.17
CA LEU A 145 9.25 -5.18 -3.44
C LEU A 145 9.06 -4.65 -4.87
N GLY A 146 10.04 -4.82 -5.75
CA GLY A 146 10.03 -4.29 -7.11
C GLY A 146 10.41 -2.82 -7.20
N GLY A 147 10.95 -2.26 -6.11
CA GLY A 147 11.43 -0.89 -6.04
C GLY A 147 12.59 -0.63 -6.98
N ARG A 148 12.58 0.53 -7.62
CA ARG A 148 13.70 1.03 -8.43
C ARG A 148 14.39 2.17 -7.68
N LEU A 149 15.68 2.02 -7.42
CA LEU A 149 16.45 3.05 -6.74
C LEU A 149 16.59 4.30 -7.60
N GLN A 150 16.50 5.47 -6.96
CA GLN A 150 16.66 6.77 -7.57
C GLN A 150 17.69 7.60 -6.81
N LYS A 151 18.38 8.49 -7.54
CA LYS A 151 19.27 9.47 -6.91
C LYS A 151 18.46 10.66 -6.45
N ASN A 152 18.52 10.97 -5.15
CA ASN A 152 18.04 12.24 -4.62
C ASN A 152 18.86 12.61 -3.37
N LYS A 153 18.30 13.44 -2.47
CA LYS A 153 18.98 13.90 -1.24
C LYS A 153 18.88 12.92 -0.05
N ALA A 154 18.19 11.80 -0.21
CA ALA A 154 18.10 10.74 0.79
C ALA A 154 19.24 9.73 0.59
N ASP A 155 19.62 9.04 1.66
CA ASP A 155 20.62 7.96 1.58
C ASP A 155 20.09 6.82 0.71
N VAL A 156 18.78 6.55 0.79
CA VAL A 156 18.05 5.70 -0.14
C VAL A 156 16.79 6.38 -0.60
N SER A 157 16.54 6.34 -1.91
CA SER A 157 15.24 6.63 -2.49
C SER A 157 14.85 5.52 -3.44
N ALA A 158 13.63 5.01 -3.29
CA ALA A 158 13.11 3.95 -4.15
C ALA A 158 11.68 4.28 -4.59
N VAL A 159 11.41 4.10 -5.88
CA VAL A 159 10.04 4.10 -6.42
C VAL A 159 9.54 2.67 -6.46
N ILE A 160 8.55 2.38 -5.62
CA ILE A 160 7.94 1.06 -5.46
C ILE A 160 6.59 1.04 -6.19
N PRO A 161 6.39 0.16 -7.19
CA PRO A 161 5.12 0.03 -7.88
C PRO A 161 4.10 -0.69 -6.98
N TYR A 162 3.32 0.07 -6.22
CA TYR A 162 2.24 -0.51 -5.41
C TYR A 162 1.12 -1.04 -6.30
N ALA A 163 0.79 -0.32 -7.38
CA ALA A 163 -0.03 -0.78 -8.49
C ALA A 163 0.50 -0.12 -9.79
N PRO A 164 0.10 -0.58 -10.99
CA PRO A 164 0.68 -0.10 -12.26
C PRO A 164 0.71 1.43 -12.40
N MET A 165 -0.38 2.09 -12.01
CA MET A 165 -0.53 3.55 -12.06
C MET A 165 -0.56 4.21 -10.68
N PHE A 166 -0.08 3.49 -9.65
CA PHE A 166 0.06 4.04 -8.30
C PHE A 166 1.46 3.73 -7.73
N PRO A 167 2.52 4.32 -8.28
CA PRO A 167 3.84 4.19 -7.71
C PRO A 167 3.97 5.02 -6.43
N ILE A 168 4.76 4.52 -5.48
CA ILE A 168 5.01 5.15 -4.19
C ILE A 168 6.52 5.34 -4.05
N THR A 169 6.95 6.56 -3.78
CA THR A 169 8.36 6.85 -3.48
C THR A 169 8.58 6.76 -1.98
N VAL A 170 9.60 6.00 -1.57
CA VAL A 170 10.06 5.93 -0.19
C VAL A 170 11.47 6.50 -0.12
N ASN A 171 11.65 7.54 0.67
CA ASN A 171 12.93 8.15 0.99
C ASN A 171 13.31 7.77 2.42
N PHE A 172 14.56 7.35 2.60
CA PHE A 172 15.13 6.93 3.87
C PHE A 172 16.44 7.66 4.10
N TRP A 173 16.57 8.22 5.30
CA TRP A 173 17.82 8.71 5.85
C TRP A 173 18.24 7.80 6.99
N GLU A 174 19.44 7.25 6.88
CA GLU A 174 20.05 6.41 7.91
C GLU A 174 20.27 7.25 9.17
N SER A 175 20.20 6.61 10.34
CA SER A 175 20.57 7.28 11.59
C SER A 175 22.07 7.55 11.63
N ASP A 176 22.45 8.69 12.20
CA ASP A 176 23.83 9.01 12.54
C ASP A 176 23.95 9.41 14.01
N ASP A 177 25.12 9.92 14.41
CA ASP A 177 25.42 10.34 15.78
C ASP A 177 24.56 11.54 16.24
N GLU A 178 24.01 12.33 15.31
CA GLU A 178 23.27 13.56 15.59
C GLU A 178 21.75 13.39 15.41
N PHE A 179 21.32 12.57 14.46
CA PHE A 179 19.93 12.43 14.02
C PHE A 179 19.47 10.97 13.97
N PRO A 180 18.26 10.66 14.49
CA PRO A 180 17.69 9.34 14.35
C PRO A 180 17.26 9.07 12.90
N ALA A 181 17.14 7.80 12.54
CA ALA A 181 16.66 7.38 11.23
C ALA A 181 15.31 8.04 10.92
N SER A 182 15.17 8.53 9.70
CA SER A 182 13.97 9.25 9.26
C SER A 182 13.56 8.84 7.86
N GLY A 183 12.35 9.21 7.47
CA GLY A 183 11.88 8.90 6.13
C GLY A 183 10.70 9.73 5.70
N LYS A 184 10.47 9.70 4.39
CA LYS A 184 9.36 10.39 3.74
C LYS A 184 8.75 9.49 2.69
N VAL A 185 7.43 9.42 2.66
CA VAL A 185 6.70 8.72 1.62
C VAL A 185 5.98 9.75 0.74
N LEU A 186 6.13 9.59 -0.57
CA LEU A 186 5.50 10.44 -1.58
C LEU A 186 4.69 9.57 -2.54
N VAL A 187 3.68 10.18 -3.15
CA VAL A 187 2.88 9.59 -4.22
C VAL A 187 3.01 10.44 -5.47
N ASN A 188 2.70 9.87 -6.63
CA ASN A 188 2.62 10.66 -7.87
C ASN A 188 1.53 11.73 -7.74
N GLU A 189 1.68 12.89 -8.38
CA GLU A 189 0.65 13.93 -8.32
C GLU A 189 -0.71 13.45 -8.86
N MET A 190 -0.70 12.44 -9.73
CA MET A 190 -1.90 11.81 -10.29
C MET A 190 -2.56 10.78 -9.35
N ALA A 191 -2.08 10.62 -8.11
CA ALA A 191 -2.57 9.63 -7.16
C ALA A 191 -4.10 9.67 -6.93
N GLU A 192 -4.72 10.85 -6.97
CA GLU A 192 -6.16 11.00 -6.73
C GLU A 192 -7.05 10.42 -7.84
N HIS A 193 -6.48 10.16 -9.01
CA HIS A 193 -7.15 9.46 -10.12
C HIS A 193 -7.24 7.94 -9.91
N TYR A 194 -6.60 7.44 -8.84
CA TYR A 194 -6.44 6.01 -8.60
C TYR A 194 -6.84 5.59 -7.20
N LEU A 195 -6.64 6.44 -6.18
CA LEU A 195 -7.03 6.14 -4.80
C LEU A 195 -7.50 7.41 -4.09
N THR A 196 -8.51 7.25 -3.23
CA THR A 196 -8.85 8.29 -2.25
C THR A 196 -7.69 8.47 -1.26
N ILE A 197 -7.66 9.60 -0.57
CA ILE A 197 -6.62 9.89 0.43
C ILE A 197 -6.51 8.80 1.51
N GLU A 198 -7.64 8.24 1.98
CA GLU A 198 -7.63 7.15 2.96
C GLU A 198 -6.98 5.89 2.41
N ALA A 199 -7.31 5.51 1.17
CA ALA A 199 -6.77 4.33 0.54
C ALA A 199 -5.29 4.50 0.15
N ALA A 200 -4.90 5.70 -0.30
CA ALA A 200 -3.52 6.09 -0.57
C ALA A 200 -2.65 6.02 0.70
N GLY A 201 -3.16 6.52 1.84
CA GLY A 201 -2.50 6.37 3.14
C GLY A 201 -2.35 4.91 3.57
N GLY A 202 -3.37 4.09 3.31
CA GLY A 202 -3.30 2.63 3.49
C GLY A 202 -2.22 1.97 2.64
N ALA A 203 -2.16 2.30 1.34
CA ALA A 203 -1.15 1.80 0.41
C ALA A 203 0.27 2.16 0.85
N CYS A 204 0.49 3.44 1.20
CA CYS A 204 1.78 3.92 1.67
C CYS A 204 2.20 3.23 2.97
N SER A 205 1.27 3.05 3.93
CA SER A 205 1.53 2.29 5.15
C SER A 205 1.90 0.83 4.86
N ALA A 206 1.23 0.21 3.90
CA ALA A 206 1.49 -1.18 3.52
C ALA A 206 2.89 -1.36 2.92
N VAL A 207 3.35 -0.43 2.08
CA VAL A 207 4.73 -0.44 1.56
C VAL A 207 5.74 -0.43 2.70
N VAL A 208 5.65 0.55 3.61
CA VAL A 208 6.61 0.69 4.70
C VAL A 208 6.54 -0.50 5.67
N PHE A 209 5.34 -1.03 5.91
CA PHE A 209 5.15 -2.23 6.71
C PHE A 209 5.82 -3.47 6.09
N GLU A 210 5.67 -3.68 4.78
CA GLU A 210 6.31 -4.83 4.11
C GLU A 210 7.85 -4.69 4.09
N ILE A 211 8.40 -3.47 3.96
CA ILE A 211 9.84 -3.22 4.15
C ILE A 211 10.28 -3.62 5.57
N SER A 212 9.60 -3.13 6.61
CA SER A 212 9.85 -3.46 8.02
C SER A 212 9.80 -4.97 8.28
N LYS A 213 8.82 -5.66 7.70
CA LYS A 213 8.66 -7.12 7.80
C LYS A 213 9.78 -7.89 7.10
N MET A 214 10.28 -7.42 5.96
CA MET A 214 11.41 -8.05 5.27
C MET A 214 12.71 -7.91 6.03
N LEU A 215 12.91 -6.78 6.72
CA LEU A 215 14.11 -6.51 7.52
C LEU A 215 14.11 -7.25 8.85
N LYS A 216 12.94 -7.43 9.49
CA LYS A 216 12.81 -8.23 10.73
C LYS A 216 12.93 -9.75 10.54
N LYS A 217 12.95 -10.23 9.28
CA LYS A 217 13.04 -11.66 8.93
C LYS A 217 14.46 -12.08 8.52
N GLN A 218 15.42 -11.16 8.53
CA GLN A 218 16.84 -11.41 8.30
C GLN A 218 17.54 -11.61 9.63
#